data_AF-A0A7D3ZKU0-F1
#
_entry.id   AF-A0A7D3ZKU0-F1
#
_cell.length_a   1.000
_cell.length_b   1.000
_cell.length_c   1.000
_cell.angle_alpha   90.00
_cell.angle_beta   90.00
_cell.angle_gamma   90.00
#
_symmetry.space_group_name_H-M   'P 1'
#
loop_
_entity.id
_entity.type
_entity.pdbx_description
1 polymer ?
#
loop_
_entity_poly.entity_id
_entity_poly.type
_entity_poly.pdbx_seq_one_letter_code
_entity_poly.pdbx_strand_id
1 'polypeptide(L)'
;MLTGFMLAMSYLGSAGFYIPVLVVLYWCVHPRLVARAIAVLSFGSTLNTVLKLVWHAPRPFWTDPGIRKGQPLASFGMPSGHAQNAVVTWGFFASRTRRAAVWAAAAVVIALIGASRVYLGVHSLGQVVVGWAIGLGVLVLALWLEPRVVPWWSARPLLLQLAMALGISLAFLGGAWLAVRSLHGWHWPAAWAKAIIAAGGHPRPVTVNEAAAATGGLFGILAGLSVVAARGWFDAGGSLGRRLVRLLVGVAGAAVLSLLDLLPGPRAGEAFAVQALLGLWAAAGAPEAFVRLGLARRATPALTRPGDERDEPAQ
;
A
#
# COMPACT_ATOMS: atom_id res chain seq x y z
N MET A 1 -24.98 9.45 14.16
CA MET A 1 -24.07 8.49 14.81
C MET A 1 -23.59 7.40 13.83
N LEU A 2 -24.49 6.63 13.18
CA LEU A 2 -24.09 5.55 12.24
C LEU A 2 -23.18 6.00 11.07
N THR A 3 -23.51 7.10 10.40
CA THR A 3 -22.67 7.60 9.29
C THR A 3 -21.26 7.98 9.74
N GLY A 4 -21.10 8.55 10.94
CA GLY A 4 -19.78 8.86 11.51
C GLY A 4 -18.96 7.59 11.76
N PHE A 5 -19.60 6.56 12.32
CA PHE A 5 -18.97 5.24 12.49
C PHE A 5 -18.54 4.64 11.14
N MET A 6 -19.40 4.68 10.12
CA MET A 6 -19.05 4.16 8.78
C MET A 6 -17.95 4.95 8.10
N LEU A 7 -17.87 6.27 8.29
CA LEU A 7 -16.74 7.08 7.84
C LEU A 7 -15.45 6.67 8.55
N ALA A 8 -15.49 6.40 9.86
CA ALA A 8 -14.34 5.91 10.61
C ALA A 8 -13.89 4.53 10.11
N MET A 9 -14.81 3.57 9.97
CA MET A 9 -14.50 2.25 9.41
C MET A 9 -13.95 2.34 7.99
N SER A 10 -14.48 3.25 7.17
CA SER A 10 -13.90 3.52 5.86
C SER A 10 -12.46 4.05 5.98
N TYR A 11 -12.17 4.97 6.90
CA TYR A 11 -10.82 5.51 7.07
C TYR A 11 -9.80 4.42 7.43
N LEU A 12 -10.19 3.44 8.26
CA LEU A 12 -9.36 2.27 8.61
C LEU A 12 -8.98 1.41 7.39
N GLY A 13 -9.69 1.50 6.27
CA GLY A 13 -9.36 0.84 5.00
C GLY A 13 -8.55 1.70 4.03
N SER A 14 -8.25 2.95 4.37
CA SER A 14 -7.63 3.93 3.47
C SER A 14 -6.10 3.90 3.53
N ALA A 15 -5.44 4.30 2.44
CA ALA A 15 -3.99 4.52 2.43
C ALA A 15 -3.55 5.57 3.47
N GLY A 16 -4.40 6.58 3.73
CA GLY A 16 -4.17 7.60 4.75
C GLY A 16 -4.15 7.08 6.19
N PHE A 17 -4.71 5.88 6.44
CA PHE A 17 -4.54 5.17 7.72
C PHE A 17 -3.33 4.25 7.68
N TYR A 18 -3.21 3.42 6.64
CA TYR A 18 -2.17 2.39 6.60
C TYR A 18 -0.75 2.94 6.48
N ILE A 19 -0.52 3.98 5.66
CA ILE A 19 0.83 4.51 5.44
C ILE A 19 1.43 5.04 6.76
N PRO A 20 0.77 5.96 7.50
CA PRO A 20 1.34 6.45 8.76
C PRO A 20 1.54 5.32 9.79
N VAL A 21 0.57 4.42 9.95
CA VAL A 21 0.65 3.32 10.91
C VAL A 21 1.82 2.39 10.58
N LEU A 22 1.95 1.94 9.33
CA LEU A 22 3.02 1.04 8.92
C LEU A 22 4.39 1.71 8.99
N VAL A 23 4.50 3.00 8.68
CA VAL A 23 5.75 3.77 8.84
C VAL A 23 6.17 3.82 10.31
N VAL A 24 5.25 4.13 11.22
CA VAL A 24 5.53 4.13 12.67
C VAL A 24 5.95 2.73 13.14
N LEU A 25 5.21 1.70 12.77
CA LEU A 25 5.53 0.32 13.15
C LEU A 25 6.89 -0.14 12.57
N TYR A 26 7.22 0.28 11.35
CA TYR A 26 8.47 -0.02 10.68
C TYR A 26 9.66 0.67 11.36
N TRP A 27 9.57 1.98 11.63
CA TRP A 27 10.67 2.76 12.20
C TRP A 27 10.85 2.59 13.71
N CYS A 28 9.81 2.16 14.43
CA CYS A 28 9.79 2.20 15.90
C CYS A 28 9.49 0.87 16.60
N VAL A 29 9.06 -0.17 15.88
CA VAL A 29 8.61 -1.42 16.53
C VAL A 29 9.29 -2.67 15.96
N HIS A 30 8.85 -3.16 14.80
CA HIS A 30 9.32 -4.42 14.21
C HIS A 30 9.69 -4.27 12.73
N PRO A 31 10.88 -3.72 12.40
CA PRO A 31 11.26 -3.39 11.03
C PRO A 31 11.08 -4.54 10.04
N ARG A 32 11.57 -5.73 10.38
CA ARG A 32 11.54 -6.90 9.47
C ARG A 32 10.12 -7.38 9.18
N LEU A 33 9.30 -7.52 10.23
CA LEU A 33 7.92 -7.97 10.09
C LEU A 33 7.09 -6.95 9.30
N VAL A 34 7.24 -5.66 9.63
CA VAL A 34 6.46 -4.59 9.03
C VAL A 34 6.91 -4.32 7.59
N ALA A 35 8.20 -4.49 7.27
CA ALA A 35 8.69 -4.42 5.89
C ALA A 35 8.00 -5.45 4.99
N ARG A 36 7.80 -6.68 5.47
CA ARG A 36 7.05 -7.70 4.74
C ARG A 36 5.60 -7.26 4.53
N ALA A 37 4.94 -6.71 5.55
CA ALA A 37 3.58 -6.15 5.41
C ALA A 37 3.51 -5.02 4.38
N ILE A 38 4.47 -4.07 4.44
CA ILE A 38 4.58 -2.94 3.50
C ILE A 38 4.78 -3.45 2.07
N ALA A 39 5.65 -4.44 1.84
CA ALA A 39 5.90 -5.01 0.52
C ALA A 39 4.62 -5.65 -0.07
N VAL A 40 3.90 -6.45 0.73
CA VAL A 40 2.67 -7.12 0.29
C VAL A 40 1.54 -6.12 0.04
N LEU A 41 1.35 -5.14 0.94
CA LEU A 41 0.34 -4.10 0.77
C LEU A 41 0.63 -3.21 -0.46
N SER A 42 1.90 -2.87 -0.69
CA SER A 42 2.29 -2.05 -1.84
C SER A 42 2.05 -2.80 -3.15
N PHE A 43 2.47 -4.07 -3.22
CA PHE A 43 2.18 -4.94 -4.37
C PHE A 43 0.67 -5.04 -4.64
N GLY A 44 -0.12 -5.32 -3.59
CA GLY A 44 -1.58 -5.39 -3.71
C GLY A 44 -2.19 -4.06 -4.17
N SER A 45 -1.73 -2.93 -3.63
CA SER A 45 -2.22 -1.59 -4.00
C SER A 45 -1.89 -1.26 -5.46
N THR A 46 -0.69 -1.59 -5.94
CA THR A 46 -0.31 -1.44 -7.35
C THR A 46 -1.18 -2.31 -8.26
N LEU A 47 -1.40 -3.58 -7.89
CA LEU A 47 -2.32 -4.47 -8.61
C LEU A 47 -3.74 -3.89 -8.65
N ASN A 48 -4.24 -3.34 -7.54
CA ASN A 48 -5.56 -2.70 -7.47
C ASN A 48 -5.68 -1.55 -8.47
N THR A 49 -4.68 -0.67 -8.52
CA THR A 49 -4.64 0.47 -9.44
C THR A 49 -4.70 0.02 -10.90
N VAL A 50 -3.96 -1.02 -11.27
CA VAL A 50 -3.99 -1.56 -12.64
C VAL A 50 -5.36 -2.20 -12.95
N LEU A 51 -5.89 -3.03 -12.04
CA LEU A 51 -7.18 -3.69 -12.24
C LEU A 51 -8.35 -2.71 -12.37
N LYS A 52 -8.27 -1.55 -11.71
CA LYS A 52 -9.23 -0.45 -11.90
C LYS A 52 -9.26 0.10 -13.31
N LEU A 53 -8.10 0.20 -13.97
CA LEU A 53 -8.01 0.63 -15.36
C LEU A 53 -8.53 -0.46 -16.30
N VAL A 54 -8.19 -1.73 -16.02
CA VAL A 54 -8.63 -2.89 -16.81
C VAL A 54 -10.16 -3.01 -16.80
N TRP A 55 -10.80 -2.95 -15.62
CA TRP A 55 -12.25 -3.10 -15.54
C TRP A 55 -13.03 -1.83 -15.80
N HIS A 56 -12.44 -0.65 -15.57
CA HIS A 56 -13.04 0.67 -15.78
C HIS A 56 -14.52 0.80 -15.34
N ALA A 57 -14.89 0.06 -14.29
CA ALA A 57 -16.27 -0.10 -13.89
C ALA A 57 -16.77 1.12 -13.12
N PRO A 58 -18.02 1.57 -13.34
CA PRO A 58 -18.57 2.72 -12.65
C PRO A 58 -18.77 2.44 -11.16
N ARG A 59 -18.84 3.51 -10.36
CA ARG A 59 -19.32 3.44 -8.98
C ARG A 59 -20.85 3.44 -8.97
N PRO A 60 -21.52 2.85 -7.96
CA PRO A 60 -22.98 2.82 -7.91
C PRO A 60 -23.61 4.22 -8.02
N PHE A 61 -23.08 5.20 -7.28
CA PHE A 61 -23.58 6.58 -7.34
C PHE A 61 -23.35 7.29 -8.69
N TRP A 62 -22.54 6.73 -9.61
CA TRP A 62 -22.38 7.28 -10.95
C TRP A 62 -23.53 6.89 -11.87
N THR A 63 -24.17 5.75 -11.61
CA THR A 63 -25.24 5.18 -12.43
C THR A 63 -26.62 5.32 -11.80
N ASP A 64 -26.70 5.47 -10.46
CA ASP A 64 -27.95 5.59 -9.73
C ASP A 64 -27.98 6.87 -8.87
N PRO A 65 -28.81 7.87 -9.22
CA PRO A 65 -29.00 9.09 -8.45
C PRO A 65 -29.57 8.89 -7.05
N GLY A 66 -30.27 7.78 -6.79
CA GLY A 66 -30.86 7.44 -5.49
C GLY A 66 -29.84 7.03 -4.44
N ILE A 67 -28.60 6.74 -4.84
CA ILE A 67 -27.54 6.33 -3.92
C ILE A 67 -26.87 7.56 -3.29
N ARG A 68 -26.84 7.59 -1.95
CA ARG A 68 -26.21 8.66 -1.18
C ARG A 68 -24.72 8.78 -1.53
N LYS A 69 -24.31 10.01 -1.86
CA LYS A 69 -22.93 10.35 -2.24
C LYS A 69 -22.08 10.56 -0.98
N GLY A 70 -21.36 9.53 -0.56
CA GLY A 70 -20.54 9.61 0.66
C GLY A 70 -19.20 10.31 0.48
N GLN A 71 -18.58 10.26 -0.72
CA GLN A 71 -17.25 10.80 -0.98
C GLN A 71 -17.09 11.20 -2.48
N PRO A 72 -16.37 12.30 -2.81
CA PRO A 72 -16.15 12.78 -4.18
C PRO A 72 -15.08 11.96 -4.91
N LEU A 73 -15.35 10.68 -5.19
CA LEU A 73 -14.39 9.80 -5.86
C LEU A 73 -14.60 9.79 -7.37
N ALA A 74 -13.57 10.19 -8.13
CA ALA A 74 -13.56 10.24 -9.59
C ALA A 74 -12.78 9.09 -10.26
N SER A 75 -12.23 8.14 -9.49
CA SER A 75 -11.57 6.92 -10.01
C SER A 75 -12.52 5.73 -10.07
N PHE A 76 -12.26 4.78 -10.98
CA PHE A 76 -13.09 3.59 -11.19
C PHE A 76 -13.35 2.77 -9.92
N GLY A 77 -14.50 2.09 -9.91
CA GLY A 77 -15.09 1.43 -8.74
C GLY A 77 -14.66 -0.02 -8.54
N MET A 78 -14.36 -0.78 -9.59
CA MET A 78 -13.97 -2.19 -9.45
C MET A 78 -12.45 -2.36 -9.55
N PRO A 79 -11.77 -3.05 -8.63
CA PRO A 79 -12.29 -3.58 -7.36
C PRO A 79 -12.16 -2.55 -6.21
N SER A 80 -12.80 -2.81 -5.07
CA SER A 80 -12.68 -1.92 -3.91
C SER A 80 -11.31 -2.04 -3.23
N GLY A 81 -10.48 -1.01 -3.36
CA GLY A 81 -9.16 -0.95 -2.72
C GLY A 81 -9.20 -0.96 -1.19
N HIS A 82 -10.22 -0.37 -0.56
CA HIS A 82 -10.35 -0.41 0.91
C HIS A 82 -10.63 -1.84 1.40
N ALA A 83 -11.53 -2.55 0.72
CA ALA A 83 -11.83 -3.95 1.04
C ALA A 83 -10.61 -4.85 0.82
N GLN A 84 -9.88 -4.64 -0.28
CA GLN A 84 -8.66 -5.38 -0.59
C GLN A 84 -7.56 -5.14 0.45
N ASN A 85 -7.27 -3.87 0.75
CA ASN A 85 -6.23 -3.49 1.71
C ASN A 85 -6.56 -3.98 3.13
N ALA A 86 -7.85 -4.03 3.49
CA ALA A 86 -8.27 -4.61 4.75
C ALA A 86 -7.86 -6.07 4.88
N VAL A 87 -8.17 -6.89 3.88
CA VAL A 87 -7.79 -8.31 3.90
C VAL A 87 -6.28 -8.47 3.93
N VAL A 88 -5.55 -7.74 3.08
CA VAL A 88 -4.09 -7.83 3.02
C VAL A 88 -3.47 -7.45 4.36
N THR A 89 -3.80 -6.30 4.94
CA THR A 89 -3.13 -5.81 6.15
C THR A 89 -3.58 -6.56 7.40
N TRP A 90 -4.88 -6.62 7.67
CA TRP A 90 -5.39 -7.24 8.90
C TRP A 90 -5.18 -8.75 8.88
N GLY A 91 -5.35 -9.40 7.72
CA GLY A 91 -5.05 -10.81 7.54
C GLY A 91 -3.56 -11.12 7.66
N PHE A 92 -2.67 -10.26 7.14
CA PHE A 92 -1.23 -10.44 7.30
C PHE A 92 -0.82 -10.43 8.77
N PHE A 93 -1.28 -9.46 9.57
CA PHE A 93 -0.93 -9.43 11.00
C PHE A 93 -1.61 -10.54 11.79
N ALA A 94 -2.85 -10.90 11.48
CA ALA A 94 -3.52 -12.05 12.10
C ALA A 94 -2.78 -13.37 11.82
N SER A 95 -2.22 -13.53 10.62
CA SER A 95 -1.44 -14.74 10.25
C SER A 95 -0.17 -14.96 11.07
N ARG A 96 0.28 -13.95 11.83
CA ARG A 96 1.45 -14.05 12.71
C ARG A 96 1.15 -14.66 14.06
N THR A 97 -0.10 -15.04 14.32
CA THR A 97 -0.51 -15.70 15.55
C THR A 97 -1.53 -16.81 15.28
N ARG A 98 -1.56 -17.80 16.18
CA ARG A 98 -2.58 -18.88 16.18
C ARG A 98 -3.81 -18.53 17.01
N ARG A 99 -3.86 -17.35 17.64
CA ARG A 99 -4.95 -16.95 18.52
C ARG A 99 -6.24 -16.66 17.72
N ALA A 100 -7.25 -17.50 17.89
CA ALA A 100 -8.54 -17.37 17.20
C ALA A 100 -9.21 -16.00 17.41
N ALA A 101 -9.06 -15.40 18.60
CA ALA A 101 -9.59 -14.07 18.90
C ALA A 101 -9.00 -12.98 17.98
N VAL A 102 -7.73 -13.06 17.60
CA VAL A 102 -7.09 -12.09 16.69
C VAL A 102 -7.63 -12.23 15.27
N TRP A 103 -7.82 -13.47 14.82
CA TRP A 103 -8.46 -13.76 13.54
C TRP A 103 -9.91 -13.28 13.50
N ALA A 104 -10.68 -13.51 14.56
CA ALA A 104 -12.05 -13.02 14.68
C ALA A 104 -12.11 -11.48 14.63
N ALA A 105 -11.23 -10.80 15.38
CA ALA A 105 -11.14 -9.34 15.36
C ALA A 105 -10.78 -8.81 13.96
N ALA A 106 -9.80 -9.43 13.29
CA ALA A 106 -9.43 -9.07 11.92
C ALA A 106 -10.60 -9.25 10.94
N ALA A 107 -11.31 -10.38 11.02
CA ALA A 107 -12.48 -10.66 10.18
C ALA A 107 -13.60 -9.62 10.39
N VAL A 108 -13.88 -9.24 11.65
CA VAL A 108 -14.86 -8.20 11.98
C VAL A 108 -14.45 -6.86 11.37
N VAL A 109 -13.18 -6.44 11.54
CA VAL A 109 -12.70 -5.18 10.97
C VAL A 109 -12.76 -5.20 9.43
N ILE A 110 -12.36 -6.30 8.78
CA ILE A 110 -12.45 -6.46 7.32
C ILE A 110 -13.90 -6.35 6.84
N ALA A 111 -14.83 -7.01 7.53
CA ALA A 111 -16.26 -6.97 7.22
C ALA A 111 -16.82 -5.54 7.38
N LEU A 112 -16.50 -4.86 8.48
CA LEU A 112 -16.93 -3.48 8.74
C LEU A 112 -16.36 -2.49 7.73
N ILE A 113 -15.10 -2.65 7.32
CA ILE A 113 -14.50 -1.83 6.26
C ILE A 113 -15.28 -2.04 4.96
N GLY A 114 -15.55 -3.28 4.54
CA GLY A 114 -16.32 -3.57 3.32
C GLY A 114 -17.75 -3.03 3.38
N ALA A 115 -18.45 -3.28 4.49
CA ALA A 115 -19.81 -2.78 4.73
C ALA A 115 -19.87 -1.25 4.68
N SER A 116 -18.86 -0.55 5.21
CA SER A 116 -18.82 0.91 5.15
C SER A 116 -18.75 1.43 3.71
N ARG A 117 -18.09 0.71 2.79
CA ARG A 117 -17.99 1.12 1.37
C ARG A 117 -19.32 1.01 0.64
N VAL A 118 -20.13 0.01 0.99
CA VAL A 118 -21.49 -0.15 0.47
C VAL A 118 -22.41 0.90 1.09
N TYR A 119 -22.37 1.06 2.42
CA TYR A 119 -23.19 2.04 3.15
C TYR A 119 -22.95 3.48 2.67
N LEU A 120 -21.70 3.84 2.38
CA LEU A 120 -21.34 5.17 1.87
C LEU A 120 -21.62 5.35 0.37
N GLY A 121 -22.18 4.35 -0.31
CA GLY A 121 -22.61 4.42 -1.72
C GLY A 121 -21.46 4.45 -2.74
N VAL A 122 -20.22 4.24 -2.29
CA VAL A 122 -19.02 4.39 -3.13
C VAL A 122 -18.59 3.10 -3.83
N HIS A 123 -19.12 1.95 -3.39
CA HIS A 123 -18.91 0.64 -4.01
C HIS A 123 -20.16 -0.23 -3.91
N SER A 124 -20.39 -1.09 -4.90
CA SER A 124 -21.41 -2.15 -4.79
C SER A 124 -20.89 -3.31 -3.95
N LEU A 125 -21.80 -4.19 -3.48
CA LEU A 125 -21.41 -5.42 -2.79
C LEU A 125 -20.47 -6.27 -3.65
N GLY A 126 -20.74 -6.42 -4.95
CA GLY A 126 -19.86 -7.14 -5.87
C GLY A 126 -18.45 -6.54 -5.95
N GLN A 127 -18.31 -5.22 -5.97
CA GLN A 127 -17.00 -4.56 -5.96
C GLN A 127 -16.23 -4.79 -4.66
N VAL A 128 -16.93 -4.93 -3.53
CA VAL A 128 -16.35 -5.27 -2.23
C VAL A 128 -15.91 -6.74 -2.20
N VAL A 129 -16.76 -7.66 -2.62
CA VAL A 129 -16.46 -9.10 -2.67
C VAL A 129 -15.27 -9.39 -3.58
N VAL A 130 -15.20 -8.79 -4.76
CA VAL A 130 -14.04 -8.90 -5.66
C VAL A 130 -12.79 -8.31 -5.00
N GLY A 131 -12.91 -7.19 -4.29
CA GLY A 131 -11.83 -6.61 -3.50
C GLY A 131 -11.30 -7.57 -2.42
N TRP A 132 -12.19 -8.22 -1.67
CA TRP A 132 -11.82 -9.25 -0.69
C TRP A 132 -11.16 -10.46 -1.34
N ALA A 133 -11.69 -10.96 -2.45
CA ALA A 133 -11.15 -12.11 -3.16
C ALA A 133 -9.72 -11.84 -3.68
N ILE A 134 -9.48 -10.68 -4.30
CA ILE A 134 -8.14 -10.28 -4.74
C ILE A 134 -7.21 -10.11 -3.54
N GLY A 135 -7.69 -9.45 -2.47
CA GLY A 135 -6.88 -9.24 -1.26
C GLY A 135 -6.48 -10.56 -0.60
N LEU A 136 -7.40 -11.53 -0.55
CA LEU A 136 -7.13 -12.87 -0.03
C LEU A 136 -6.14 -13.62 -0.93
N GLY A 137 -6.32 -13.55 -2.25
CA GLY A 137 -5.38 -14.13 -3.21
C GLY A 137 -3.96 -13.58 -3.06
N VAL A 138 -3.82 -12.25 -2.96
CA VAL A 138 -2.53 -11.59 -2.71
C VAL A 138 -1.94 -12.03 -1.37
N LEU A 139 -2.74 -12.07 -0.30
CA LEU A 139 -2.28 -12.48 1.03
C LEU A 139 -1.81 -13.94 1.04
N VAL A 140 -2.61 -14.88 0.51
CA VAL A 140 -2.27 -16.30 0.46
C VAL A 140 -1.03 -16.53 -0.37
N LEU A 141 -0.95 -15.89 -1.55
CA LEU A 141 0.23 -16.00 -2.41
C LEU A 141 1.47 -15.45 -1.72
N ALA A 142 1.36 -14.31 -1.03
CA ALA A 142 2.45 -13.72 -0.27
C ALA A 142 2.92 -14.66 0.86
N LEU A 143 2.01 -15.19 1.67
CA LEU A 143 2.37 -16.10 2.77
C LEU A 143 2.98 -17.42 2.27
N TRP A 144 2.53 -17.92 1.12
CA TRP A 144 3.06 -19.13 0.50
C TRP A 144 4.42 -18.91 -0.16
N LEU A 145 4.63 -17.77 -0.82
CA LEU A 145 5.87 -17.43 -1.52
C LEU A 145 6.94 -16.86 -0.59
N GLU A 146 6.60 -16.14 0.46
CA GLU A 146 7.53 -15.44 1.36
C GLU A 146 8.71 -16.33 1.81
N PRO A 147 8.49 -17.58 2.31
CA PRO A 147 9.59 -18.43 2.77
C PRO A 147 10.57 -18.86 1.67
N ARG A 148 10.17 -18.77 0.39
CA ARG A 148 10.98 -19.17 -0.77
C ARG A 148 11.60 -17.96 -1.46
N VAL A 149 10.78 -16.96 -1.73
CA VAL A 149 11.16 -15.78 -2.50
C VAL A 149 12.06 -14.86 -1.69
N VAL A 150 11.81 -14.65 -0.39
CA VAL A 150 12.63 -13.72 0.40
C VAL A 150 14.09 -14.21 0.52
N PRO A 151 14.38 -15.47 0.94
CA PRO A 151 15.76 -15.95 0.97
C PRO A 151 16.42 -15.97 -0.42
N TRP A 152 15.68 -16.41 -1.45
CA TRP A 152 16.17 -16.43 -2.84
C TRP A 152 16.53 -15.03 -3.33
N TRP A 153 15.69 -14.03 -3.03
CA TRP A 153 15.91 -12.63 -3.39
C TRP A 153 17.12 -12.06 -2.65
N SER A 154 17.19 -12.25 -1.34
CA SER A 154 18.28 -11.75 -0.50
C SER A 154 19.63 -12.39 -0.83
N ALA A 155 19.65 -13.59 -1.41
CA ALA A 155 20.87 -14.24 -1.89
C ALA A 155 21.43 -13.62 -3.19
N ARG A 156 20.66 -12.77 -3.90
CA ARG A 156 21.12 -12.13 -5.14
C ARG A 156 21.99 -10.90 -4.86
N PRO A 157 22.94 -10.55 -5.74
CA PRO A 157 23.65 -9.28 -5.66
C PRO A 157 22.68 -8.11 -5.62
N LEU A 158 23.00 -7.06 -4.86
CA LEU A 158 22.12 -5.90 -4.69
C LEU A 158 21.68 -5.31 -6.03
N LEU A 159 22.59 -5.20 -7.01
CA LEU A 159 22.25 -4.69 -8.34
C LEU A 159 21.15 -5.51 -9.02
N LEU A 160 21.17 -6.85 -8.89
CA LEU A 160 20.13 -7.71 -9.43
C LEU A 160 18.81 -7.55 -8.67
N GLN A 161 18.85 -7.38 -7.35
CA GLN A 161 17.64 -7.05 -6.56
C GLN A 161 16.99 -5.74 -7.04
N LEU A 162 17.80 -4.70 -7.27
CA LEU A 162 17.32 -3.41 -7.78
C LEU A 162 16.76 -3.54 -9.20
N ALA A 163 17.42 -4.29 -10.08
CA ALA A 163 16.96 -4.53 -11.44
C ALA A 163 15.63 -5.32 -11.47
N MET A 164 15.49 -6.34 -10.62
CA MET A 164 14.23 -7.09 -10.48
C MET A 164 13.11 -6.22 -9.91
N ALA A 165 13.39 -5.39 -8.90
CA ALA A 165 12.40 -4.46 -8.34
C ALA A 165 11.90 -3.48 -9.41
N LEU A 166 12.82 -2.93 -10.21
CA LEU A 166 12.48 -2.06 -11.33
C LEU A 166 11.67 -2.82 -12.39
N GLY A 167 12.10 -4.04 -12.76
CA GLY A 167 11.41 -4.88 -13.73
C GLY A 167 9.96 -5.20 -13.33
N ILE A 168 9.72 -5.54 -12.07
CA ILE A 168 8.37 -5.77 -11.52
C ILE A 168 7.52 -4.50 -11.64
N SER A 169 8.04 -3.35 -11.22
CA SER A 169 7.32 -2.08 -11.28
C SER A 169 7.03 -1.64 -12.72
N LEU A 170 7.99 -1.80 -13.64
CA LEU A 170 7.80 -1.50 -15.05
C LEU A 170 6.80 -2.45 -15.73
N ALA A 171 6.75 -3.71 -15.32
CA ALA A 171 5.74 -4.65 -15.82
C ALA A 171 4.32 -4.21 -15.44
N PHE A 172 4.09 -3.79 -14.19
CA PHE A 172 2.81 -3.20 -13.79
C PHE A 172 2.50 -1.89 -14.53
N LEU A 173 3.49 -1.02 -14.72
CA LEU A 173 3.31 0.23 -15.44
C LEU A 173 2.97 -0.02 -16.92
N GLY A 174 3.62 -1.00 -17.55
CA GLY A 174 3.30 -1.45 -18.90
C GLY A 174 1.88 -2.01 -19.01
N GLY A 175 1.44 -2.80 -18.03
CA GLY A 175 0.05 -3.29 -17.95
C GLY A 175 -0.96 -2.14 -17.81
N ALA A 176 -0.67 -1.15 -16.95
CA ALA A 176 -1.49 0.05 -16.83
C ALA A 176 -1.53 0.88 -18.13
N TRP A 177 -0.38 1.02 -18.80
CA TRP A 177 -0.30 1.70 -20.09
C TRP A 177 -1.12 0.99 -21.17
N LEU A 178 -1.07 -0.35 -21.23
CA LEU A 178 -1.89 -1.13 -22.15
C LEU A 178 -3.38 -0.95 -21.85
N ALA A 179 -3.77 -0.96 -20.57
CA ALA A 179 -5.14 -0.72 -20.15
C ALA A 179 -5.63 0.69 -20.56
N VAL A 180 -4.85 1.74 -20.29
CA VAL A 180 -5.18 3.12 -20.74
C VAL A 180 -5.23 3.21 -22.27
N ARG A 181 -4.31 2.56 -22.98
CA ARG A 181 -4.31 2.53 -24.45
C ARG A 181 -5.57 1.85 -25.00
N SER A 182 -6.08 0.82 -24.34
CA SER A 182 -7.34 0.17 -24.73
C SER A 182 -8.57 1.08 -24.56
N LEU A 183 -8.44 2.15 -23.77
CA LEU A 183 -9.45 3.20 -23.58
C LEU A 183 -9.27 4.38 -24.53
N HIS A 184 -8.50 4.22 -25.63
CA HIS A 184 -8.34 5.28 -26.61
C HIS A 184 -9.69 5.62 -27.27
N GLY A 185 -10.09 6.90 -27.21
CA GLY A 185 -11.40 7.35 -27.68
C GLY A 185 -12.55 7.07 -26.70
N TRP A 186 -12.29 6.48 -25.54
CA TRP A 186 -13.28 6.37 -24.47
C TRP A 186 -13.50 7.73 -23.82
N HIS A 187 -14.76 8.05 -23.58
CA HIS A 187 -15.17 9.29 -22.91
C HIS A 187 -16.08 8.95 -21.74
N TRP A 188 -16.03 9.79 -20.71
CA TRP A 188 -16.96 9.70 -19.59
C TRP A 188 -18.40 9.80 -20.09
N PRO A 189 -19.26 8.81 -19.81
CA PRO A 189 -20.69 8.95 -20.07
C PRO A 189 -21.24 10.19 -19.37
N ALA A 190 -22.08 10.98 -20.06
CA ALA A 190 -22.57 12.26 -19.56
C ALA A 190 -23.27 12.13 -18.19
N ALA A 191 -24.02 11.04 -17.98
CA ALA A 191 -24.65 10.73 -16.70
C ALA A 191 -23.63 10.56 -15.57
N TRP A 192 -22.52 9.84 -15.83
CA TRP A 192 -21.47 9.61 -14.84
C TRP A 192 -20.74 10.91 -14.53
N ALA A 193 -20.39 11.70 -15.56
CA ALA A 193 -19.74 12.99 -15.39
C ALA A 193 -20.59 13.93 -14.52
N LYS A 194 -21.89 14.02 -14.78
CA LYS A 194 -22.84 14.81 -13.98
C LYS A 194 -22.92 14.30 -12.54
N ALA A 195 -22.95 12.98 -12.33
CA ALA A 195 -22.97 12.39 -11.00
C ALA A 195 -21.69 12.67 -10.19
N ILE A 196 -20.52 12.63 -10.84
CA ILE A 196 -19.23 12.98 -10.24
C ILE A 196 -19.22 14.46 -9.80
N ILE A 197 -19.63 15.37 -10.69
CA ILE A 197 -19.71 16.82 -10.39
C ILE A 197 -20.68 17.08 -9.24
N ALA A 198 -21.86 16.45 -9.29
CA ALA A 198 -22.87 16.57 -8.25
C ALA A 198 -22.49 15.88 -6.92
N ALA A 199 -21.35 15.17 -6.85
CA ALA A 199 -20.76 14.66 -5.62
C ALA A 199 -19.61 15.55 -5.11
N GLY A 200 -19.30 16.66 -5.79
CA GLY A 200 -18.16 17.54 -5.50
C GLY A 200 -16.83 17.09 -6.10
N GLY A 201 -16.86 16.13 -7.05
CA GLY A 201 -15.69 15.71 -7.80
C GLY A 201 -15.59 16.36 -9.18
N HIS A 202 -14.52 16.07 -9.90
CA HIS A 202 -14.37 16.47 -11.30
C HIS A 202 -13.92 15.27 -12.14
N PRO A 203 -14.59 14.97 -13.27
CA PRO A 203 -14.12 13.97 -14.21
C PRO A 203 -12.73 14.36 -14.70
N ARG A 204 -11.75 13.48 -14.52
CA ARG A 204 -10.38 13.69 -14.97
C ARG A 204 -10.10 12.80 -16.18
N PRO A 205 -9.18 13.21 -17.08
CA PRO A 205 -8.69 12.31 -18.11
C PRO A 205 -8.15 11.02 -17.49
N VAL A 206 -8.50 9.88 -18.07
CA VAL A 206 -7.93 8.59 -17.66
C VAL A 206 -6.49 8.55 -18.17
N THR A 207 -5.53 8.58 -17.25
CA THR A 207 -4.10 8.61 -17.56
C THR A 207 -3.37 7.52 -16.79
N VAL A 208 -2.12 7.27 -17.16
CA VAL A 208 -1.24 6.34 -16.45
C VAL A 208 -0.63 6.94 -15.17
N ASN A 209 -0.92 8.20 -14.82
CA ASN A 209 -0.22 8.91 -13.75
C ASN A 209 -0.41 8.27 -12.37
N GLU A 210 -1.63 7.85 -12.02
CA GLU A 210 -1.89 7.13 -10.75
C GLU A 210 -1.17 5.77 -10.70
N ALA A 211 -1.11 5.08 -11.83
CA ALA A 211 -0.38 3.81 -11.93
C ALA A 211 1.14 4.03 -11.88
N ALA A 212 1.65 5.11 -12.47
CA ALA A 212 3.06 5.48 -12.42
C ALA A 212 3.48 5.83 -10.99
N ALA A 213 2.66 6.59 -10.26
CA ALA A 213 2.84 6.85 -8.84
C ALA A 213 2.87 5.53 -8.02
N ALA A 214 1.89 4.65 -8.20
CA ALA A 214 1.82 3.39 -7.47
C ALA A 214 2.99 2.44 -7.78
N THR A 215 3.44 2.38 -9.04
CA THR A 215 4.56 1.53 -9.46
C THR A 215 5.92 2.10 -9.06
N GLY A 216 6.05 3.43 -9.06
CA GLY A 216 7.19 4.16 -8.50
C GLY A 216 7.33 3.87 -7.01
N GLY A 217 6.26 4.03 -6.24
CA GLY A 217 6.22 3.70 -4.82
C GLY A 217 6.61 2.24 -4.54
N LEU A 218 6.07 1.29 -5.32
CA LEU A 218 6.46 -0.13 -5.23
C LEU A 218 7.95 -0.33 -5.49
N PHE A 219 8.51 0.31 -6.52
CA PHE A 219 9.95 0.24 -6.82
C PHE A 219 10.78 0.79 -5.67
N GLY A 220 10.46 1.99 -5.19
CA GLY A 220 11.17 2.64 -4.09
C GLY A 220 11.18 1.80 -2.82
N ILE A 221 10.04 1.20 -2.47
CA ILE A 221 9.91 0.31 -1.32
C ILE A 221 10.75 -0.95 -1.50
N LEU A 222 10.59 -1.69 -2.61
CA LEU A 222 11.35 -2.93 -2.84
C LEU A 222 12.86 -2.68 -2.92
N ALA A 223 13.26 -1.61 -3.60
CA ALA A 223 14.65 -1.18 -3.70
C ALA A 223 15.21 -0.81 -2.32
N GLY A 224 14.48 0.00 -1.54
CA GLY A 224 14.92 0.41 -0.21
C GLY A 224 15.02 -0.75 0.77
N LEU A 225 14.05 -1.67 0.77
CA LEU A 225 14.12 -2.88 1.59
C LEU A 225 15.30 -3.77 1.18
N SER A 226 15.62 -3.86 -0.12
CA SER A 226 16.80 -4.57 -0.62
C SER A 226 18.10 -3.92 -0.14
N VAL A 227 18.18 -2.59 -0.15
CA VAL A 227 19.33 -1.83 0.37
C VAL A 227 19.51 -2.06 1.86
N VAL A 228 18.44 -1.98 2.66
CA VAL A 228 18.50 -2.22 4.11
C VAL A 228 18.89 -3.67 4.41
N ALA A 229 18.33 -4.65 3.68
CA ALA A 229 18.69 -6.05 3.85
C ALA A 229 20.17 -6.30 3.54
N ALA A 230 20.70 -5.71 2.46
CA ALA A 230 22.11 -5.86 2.06
C ALA A 230 23.09 -5.15 3.01
N ARG A 231 22.70 -4.02 3.61
CA ARG A 231 23.54 -3.24 4.54
C ARG A 231 23.39 -3.63 6.01
N GLY A 232 22.47 -4.55 6.32
CA GLY A 232 22.07 -4.88 7.67
C GLY A 232 20.95 -3.98 8.20
N TRP A 233 19.96 -4.64 8.80
CA TRP A 233 18.79 -4.02 9.40
C TRP A 233 19.16 -3.09 10.57
N PHE A 234 18.27 -2.17 10.89
CA PHE A 234 18.39 -1.31 12.06
C PHE A 234 17.58 -1.87 13.25
N ASP A 235 18.06 -1.58 14.46
CA ASP A 235 17.34 -1.84 15.70
C ASP A 235 16.35 -0.71 15.97
N ALA A 236 15.06 -1.04 15.99
CA ALA A 236 13.98 -0.10 16.28
C ALA A 236 13.73 0.12 17.79
N GLY A 237 14.44 -0.61 18.66
CA GLY A 237 14.43 -0.45 20.11
C GLY A 237 14.91 0.94 20.58
N GLY A 238 14.84 1.19 21.89
CA GLY A 238 15.23 2.45 22.51
C GLY A 238 14.07 3.25 23.10
N SER A 239 14.41 4.34 23.79
CA SER A 239 13.45 5.17 24.53
C SER A 239 12.41 5.83 23.63
N LEU A 240 11.26 6.22 24.21
CA LEU A 240 10.21 6.93 23.50
C LEU A 240 10.72 8.20 22.82
N GLY A 241 11.61 8.96 23.49
CA GLY A 241 12.24 10.15 22.91
C GLY A 241 13.00 9.86 21.62
N ARG A 242 13.81 8.78 21.58
CA ARG A 242 14.52 8.39 20.35
C ARG A 242 13.57 7.99 19.22
N ARG A 243 12.46 7.32 19.56
CA ARG A 243 11.41 6.96 18.59
C ARG A 243 10.74 8.20 18.02
N LEU A 244 10.39 9.19 18.86
CA LEU A 244 9.81 10.46 18.42
C LEU A 244 10.75 11.22 17.49
N VAL A 245 12.04 11.31 17.82
CA VAL A 245 13.03 11.98 16.95
C VAL A 245 13.18 11.24 15.61
N ARG A 246 13.13 9.90 15.57
CA ARG A 246 13.10 9.15 14.30
C ARG A 246 11.90 9.51 13.44
N LEU A 247 10.71 9.62 14.04
CA LEU A 247 9.51 10.03 13.31
C LEU A 247 9.69 11.43 12.71
N LEU A 248 10.22 12.39 13.48
CA LEU A 248 10.47 13.75 13.00
C LEU A 248 11.48 13.78 11.84
N VAL A 249 12.62 13.10 11.98
CA VAL A 249 13.64 13.02 10.93
C VAL A 249 13.07 12.37 9.66
N GLY A 250 12.37 11.25 9.81
CA GLY A 250 11.79 10.53 8.69
C GLY A 250 10.70 11.32 7.97
N VAL A 251 9.81 11.98 8.71
CA VAL A 251 8.76 12.84 8.14
C VAL A 251 9.37 14.08 7.49
N ALA A 252 10.37 14.72 8.09
CA ALA A 252 11.04 15.88 7.51
C ALA A 252 11.66 15.57 6.14
N GLY A 253 12.37 14.45 6.01
CA GLY A 253 12.93 14.06 4.71
C GLY A 253 11.85 13.70 3.68
N ALA A 254 10.74 13.07 4.09
CA ALA A 254 9.62 12.80 3.21
C ALA A 254 8.93 14.10 2.74
N ALA A 255 8.80 15.09 3.63
CA ALA A 255 8.24 16.40 3.31
C ALA A 255 9.11 17.14 2.28
N VAL A 256 10.44 17.11 2.43
CA VAL A 256 11.38 17.69 1.46
C VAL A 256 11.23 17.04 0.09
N LEU A 257 11.15 15.70 0.03
CA LEU A 257 10.95 14.98 -1.23
C LEU A 257 9.58 15.26 -1.86
N SER A 258 8.55 15.50 -1.04
CA SER A 258 7.21 15.86 -1.52
C SER A 258 7.17 17.26 -2.14
N LEU A 259 8.16 18.12 -1.91
CA LEU A 259 8.27 19.40 -2.62
C LEU A 259 8.51 19.20 -4.12
N LEU A 260 8.99 18.04 -4.55
CA LEU A 260 9.14 17.71 -5.97
C LEU A 260 7.79 17.63 -6.70
N ASP A 261 6.69 17.39 -5.99
CA ASP A 261 5.34 17.44 -6.57
C ASP A 261 4.89 18.88 -6.92
N LEU A 262 5.63 19.91 -6.47
CA LEU A 262 5.39 21.31 -6.83
C LEU A 262 5.97 21.68 -8.20
N LEU A 263 6.80 20.82 -8.79
CA LEU A 263 7.30 21.02 -10.15
C LEU A 263 6.14 20.88 -11.16
N PRO A 264 6.10 21.72 -12.22
CA PRO A 264 4.92 21.84 -13.06
C PRO A 264 4.58 20.54 -13.82
N GLY A 265 3.51 19.90 -13.33
CA GLY A 265 2.68 18.90 -13.99
C GLY A 265 3.32 17.52 -14.06
N PRO A 266 3.01 16.59 -13.12
CA PRO A 266 3.65 15.29 -13.13
C PRO A 266 3.23 14.52 -14.38
N ARG A 267 4.15 14.49 -15.35
CA ARG A 267 4.17 13.46 -16.37
C ARG A 267 4.30 12.12 -15.65
N ALA A 268 3.86 11.04 -16.27
CA ALA A 268 3.96 9.71 -15.68
C ALA A 268 5.36 9.40 -15.10
N GLY A 269 6.43 9.83 -15.78
CA GLY A 269 7.81 9.70 -15.31
C GLY A 269 8.11 10.46 -14.01
N GLU A 270 7.57 11.67 -13.84
CA GLU A 270 7.74 12.46 -12.61
C GLU A 270 6.97 11.85 -11.45
N ALA A 271 5.70 11.44 -11.67
CA ALA A 271 4.90 10.73 -10.67
C ALA A 271 5.61 9.45 -10.20
N PHE A 272 6.19 8.69 -11.14
CA PHE A 272 6.99 7.52 -10.83
C PHE A 272 8.23 7.89 -10.00
N ALA A 273 9.00 8.89 -10.44
CA ALA A 273 10.25 9.28 -9.79
C ALA A 273 10.04 9.79 -8.37
N VAL A 274 9.06 10.68 -8.14
CA VAL A 274 8.76 11.21 -6.81
C VAL A 274 8.34 10.10 -5.87
N GLN A 275 7.42 9.23 -6.29
CA GLN A 275 6.96 8.13 -5.44
C GLN A 275 8.05 7.07 -5.22
N ALA A 276 8.93 6.83 -6.19
CA ALA A 276 10.11 6.00 -6.02
C ALA A 276 11.07 6.57 -4.98
N LEU A 277 11.33 7.87 -5.01
CA LEU A 277 12.17 8.55 -4.03
C LEU A 277 11.54 8.52 -2.63
N LEU A 278 10.23 8.77 -2.52
CA LEU A 278 9.51 8.68 -1.25
C LEU A 278 9.53 7.26 -0.67
N GLY A 279 9.28 6.24 -1.50
CA GLY A 279 9.37 4.83 -1.10
C GLY A 279 10.78 4.44 -0.67
N LEU A 280 11.80 4.85 -1.42
CA LEU A 280 13.21 4.59 -1.13
C LEU A 280 13.66 5.29 0.15
N TRP A 281 13.23 6.54 0.36
CA TRP A 281 13.47 7.28 1.58
C TRP A 281 12.82 6.58 2.78
N ALA A 282 11.54 6.24 2.68
CA ALA A 282 10.83 5.62 3.79
C ALA A 282 11.42 4.25 4.17
N ALA A 283 11.77 3.44 3.16
CA ALA A 283 12.29 2.10 3.35
C ALA A 283 13.77 2.06 3.73
N ALA A 284 14.62 2.95 3.20
CA ALA A 284 16.09 2.92 3.43
C ALA A 284 16.70 4.26 3.87
N GLY A 285 16.31 5.38 3.25
CA GLY A 285 16.90 6.69 3.54
C GLY A 285 16.75 7.12 5.00
N ALA A 286 15.53 7.03 5.53
CA ALA A 286 15.23 7.34 6.92
C ALA A 286 15.95 6.38 7.90
N PRO A 287 15.88 5.04 7.73
CA PRO A 287 16.70 4.11 8.52
C PRO A 287 18.19 4.42 8.53
N GLU A 288 18.78 4.75 7.39
CA GLU A 288 20.20 5.12 7.30
C GLU A 288 20.49 6.42 8.04
N ALA A 289 19.61 7.42 7.94
CA ALA A 289 19.70 8.65 8.72
C ALA A 289 19.61 8.36 10.23
N PHE A 290 18.72 7.44 10.67
CA PHE A 290 18.61 7.07 12.07
C PHE A 290 19.91 6.47 12.61
N VAL A 291 20.58 5.62 11.84
CA VAL A 291 21.86 5.03 12.22
C VAL A 291 22.95 6.10 12.29
N ARG A 292 23.05 6.98 11.28
CA ARG A 292 24.07 8.05 11.23
C ARG A 292 23.90 9.09 12.34
N LEU A 293 22.67 9.37 12.74
CA LEU A 293 22.33 10.30 13.83
C LEU A 293 22.37 9.64 15.22
N GLY A 294 22.75 8.36 15.32
CA GLY A 294 22.79 7.63 16.61
C GLY A 294 21.41 7.34 17.22
N LEU A 295 20.34 7.47 16.44
CA LEU A 295 18.94 7.22 16.85
C LEU A 295 18.55 5.74 16.80
N ALA A 296 19.29 4.96 16.03
CA ALA A 296 19.20 3.50 15.91
C ALA A 296 20.61 2.91 15.79
N ARG A 297 20.78 1.64 16.17
CA ARG A 297 22.00 0.87 15.89
C ARG A 297 21.76 -0.04 14.70
N ARG A 298 22.81 -0.42 13.97
CA ARG A 298 22.70 -1.58 13.08
C ARG A 298 22.51 -2.81 13.97
N ALA A 299 21.48 -3.58 13.69
CA ALA A 299 21.34 -4.88 14.31
C ALA A 299 22.52 -5.73 13.84
N THR A 300 23.39 -6.12 14.77
CA THR A 300 24.41 -7.15 14.51
C THR A 300 23.69 -8.34 13.87
N PRO A 301 24.22 -8.97 12.81
CA PRO A 301 23.60 -10.17 12.28
C PRO A 301 23.45 -11.16 13.44
N ALA A 302 22.22 -11.43 13.87
CA ALA A 302 21.99 -12.60 14.69
C ALA A 302 22.50 -13.76 13.84
N LEU A 303 23.50 -14.49 14.36
CA LEU A 303 23.89 -15.81 13.86
C LEU A 303 22.67 -16.73 14.02
N THR A 304 21.69 -16.55 13.15
CA THR A 304 20.47 -17.35 13.09
C THR A 304 20.46 -17.90 11.69
N ARG A 305 20.70 -19.21 11.60
CA ARG A 305 20.67 -19.92 10.33
C ARG A 305 19.21 -19.91 9.84
N PRO A 306 18.97 -19.92 8.52
CA PRO A 306 17.62 -20.10 7.99
C PRO A 306 17.03 -21.41 8.55
N GLY A 307 16.09 -21.33 9.49
CA GLY A 307 15.50 -22.49 10.17
C GLY A 307 15.14 -22.30 11.64
N ASP A 308 15.76 -21.34 12.34
CA ASP A 308 15.64 -21.20 13.81
C ASP A 308 14.41 -20.39 14.31
N GLU A 309 13.46 -20.02 13.43
CA GLU A 309 12.22 -19.32 13.85
C GLU A 309 11.10 -20.28 14.35
N ARG A 310 11.45 -21.42 14.96
CA ARG A 310 10.45 -22.26 15.65
C ARG A 310 10.77 -22.43 17.13
N ASP A 311 9.71 -22.24 17.90
CA ASP A 311 9.52 -22.55 19.32
C ASP A 311 9.92 -21.44 20.32
N GLU A 312 9.09 -20.38 20.38
CA GLU A 312 8.76 -19.83 21.69
C GLU A 312 7.60 -20.67 22.27
N PRO A 313 7.76 -21.24 23.48
CA PRO A 313 6.70 -22.02 24.11
C PRO A 313 5.53 -21.11 24.46
N ALA A 314 4.33 -21.58 24.13
CA ALA A 314 3.10 -20.95 24.58
C ALA A 314 3.05 -20.98 26.12
N GLN A 315 3.13 -19.81 26.74
CA GLN A 315 2.59 -19.53 28.06
C GLN A 315 1.57 -18.40 27.91
#